data_AF-I3XB62-F1
#
_entry.id   AF-I3XB62-F1
#
_cell.length_a   1.000
_cell.length_b   1.000
_cell.length_c   1.000
_cell.angle_alpha   90.00
_cell.angle_beta   90.00
_cell.angle_gamma   90.00
#
_symmetry.space_group_name_H-M   'P 1'
#
loop_
_entity.id
_entity.type
_entity.pdbx_description
1 polymer ?
#
loop_
_entity_poly.entity_id
_entity_poly.type
_entity_poly.pdbx_seq_one_letter_code
_entity_poly.pdbx_strand_id
1 'polypeptide(L)' 'MDDVDEVYGRAKAAGAEIVYDITDEPWGVRRFFLRDPFGNIVNILSH' A
#
# COMPACT_ATOMS: atom_id res chain seq x y z
N MET A 1 -10.03 1.73 -7.17
CA MET A 1 -9.70 0.28 -7.16
C MET A 1 -8.39 0.02 -7.92
N ASP A 2 -8.29 0.30 -9.23
CA ASP A 2 -7.07 0.00 -10.00
C ASP A 2 -5.77 0.66 -9.50
N ASP A 3 -5.79 1.93 -9.05
CA ASP A 3 -4.54 2.63 -8.70
C ASP A 3 -3.81 2.02 -7.49
N VAL A 4 -4.54 1.55 -6.47
CA VAL A 4 -3.91 1.04 -5.24
C VAL A 4 -3.29 -0.33 -5.47
N ASP A 5 -3.99 -1.20 -6.20
CA ASP A 5 -3.48 -2.52 -6.58
C ASP A 5 -2.26 -2.39 -7.51
N GLU A 6 -2.29 -1.45 -8.46
CA GLU A 6 -1.16 -1.19 -9.35
C GLU A 6 0.06 -0.67 -8.58
N VAL A 7 -0.13 0.31 -7.69
CA VAL A 7 0.94 0.86 -6.84
C VAL A 7 1.47 -0.20 -5.88
N TYR A 8 0.61 -1.04 -5.32
CA TYR A 8 0.99 -2.16 -4.47
C TYR A 8 1.83 -3.20 -5.23
N GLY A 9 1.43 -3.57 -6.45
CA GLY A 9 2.19 -4.47 -7.31
C GLY A 9 3.57 -3.90 -7.65
N ARG A 10 3.64 -2.60 -8.00
CA ARG A 10 4.90 -1.89 -8.23
C ARG A 10 5.78 -1.86 -6.98
N ALA A 11 5.21 -1.59 -5.81
CA ALA A 11 5.93 -1.55 -4.55
C ALA A 11 6.53 -2.93 -4.20
N LYS A 12 5.76 -4.01 -4.36
CA LYS A 12 6.26 -5.38 -4.19
C LYS A 12 7.37 -5.73 -5.19
N ALA A 13 7.19 -5.38 -6.47
CA ALA A 13 8.20 -5.64 -7.50
C ALA A 13 9.50 -4.85 -7.27
N ALA A 14 9.40 -3.65 -6.67
CA ALA A 14 10.54 -2.84 -6.28
C ALA A 14 11.23 -3.31 -4.98
N GLY A 15 10.70 -4.34 -4.32
CA GLY A 15 11.25 -4.84 -3.05
C GLY A 15 10.97 -3.93 -1.86
N ALA A 16 9.93 -3.09 -1.93
CA ALA A 16 9.52 -2.27 -0.79
C ALA A 16 9.05 -3.16 0.37
N GLU A 17 9.37 -2.76 1.59
CA GLU A 17 8.90 -3.44 2.80
C GLU A 17 7.42 -3.10 3.00
N ILE A 18 6.53 -4.04 2.70
CA ILE A 18 5.10 -3.92 2.97
C ILE A 18 4.86 -4.22 4.45
N VAL A 19 4.48 -3.20 5.21
CA VAL A 19 4.23 -3.28 6.66
C VAL A 19 2.80 -3.74 6.95
N TYR A 20 1.86 -3.36 6.08
CA TYR A 20 0.47 -3.79 6.16
C TYR A 20 -0.01 -4.15 4.76
N ASP A 21 -0.50 -5.37 4.61
CA ASP A 21 -0.88 -5.91 3.31
C ASP A 21 -2.10 -5.20 2.73
N ILE A 22 -2.26 -5.25 1.41
CA ILE A 22 -3.39 -4.60 0.74
C ILE A 22 -4.71 -5.19 1.24
N THR A 23 -5.56 -4.33 1.80
CA THR A 23 -6.78 -4.73 2.49
C THR A 23 -7.94 -3.82 2.14
N ASP A 24 -9.11 -4.42 1.94
CA ASP A 24 -10.40 -3.73 1.86
C ASP A 24 -10.92 -3.52 3.28
N GLU A 25 -11.00 -2.26 3.69
CA GLU A 25 -11.46 -1.90 5.01
C GLU A 25 -12.99 -1.79 5.06
N PRO A 26 -13.64 -2.14 6.18
CA PRO A 26 -15.10 -2.19 6.28
C PRO A 26 -15.79 -0.82 6.13
N TRP A 27 -15.04 0.28 6.23
CA TRP A 27 -15.52 1.64 5.95
C TRP A 27 -15.35 2.06 4.48
N GLY A 28 -15.06 1.12 3.57
CA GLY A 28 -15.09 1.34 2.12
C GLY A 28 -13.82 1.96 1.55
N VAL A 29 -12.67 1.73 2.19
CA VAL A 29 -11.36 2.20 1.69
C VAL A 29 -10.48 1.00 1.41
N ARG A 30 -9.77 1.02 0.29
CA ARG A 30 -8.71 0.04 0.00
C ARG A 30 -7.35 0.68 0.23
N ARG A 31 -6.51 0.05 1.04
CA ARG A 31 -5.20 0.61 1.42
C ARG A 31 -4.15 -0.44 1.70
N PHE A 32 -2.88 -0.02 1.63
CA PHE A 32 -1.73 -0.79 2.12
C PHE A 32 -0.66 0.15 2.68
N PHE A 33 0.25 -0.39 3.48
CA PHE A 33 1.29 0.41 4.13
C PHE A 33 2.65 -0.13 3.74
N LEU A 34 3.58 0.76 3.43
CA LEU A 34 4.97 0.42 3.12
C LEU A 34 5.93 1.26 3.95
N ARG A 35 7.14 0.72 4.20
CA ARG A 35 8.23 1.48 4.77
C ARG A 35 9.11 2.05 3.65
N ASP A 36 9.33 3.37 3.70
CA ASP A 36 10.24 4.05 2.78
C ASP A 36 11.72 3.86 3.20
N PRO A 37 12.68 4.23 2.34
CA PRO A 37 14.11 4.12 2.67
C PRO A 37 14.58 4.96 3.86
N PHE A 38 13.78 5.95 4.29
CA PHE A 38 14.07 6.80 5.44
C PHE A 38 13.45 6.25 6.73
N GLY A 39 12.74 5.12 6.66
CA GLY A 39 12.10 4.46 7.80
C GLY A 39 10.67 4.94 8.09
N ASN A 40 10.11 5.82 7.27
CA ASN A 40 8.74 6.30 7.42
C ASN A 40 7.74 5.26 6.96
N ILE A 41 6.60 5.16 7.66
CA ILE A 41 5.46 4.35 7.24
C ILE A 41 4.55 5.21 6.39
N VAL A 42 4.38 4.83 5.12
CA VAL A 42 3.53 5.53 4.16
C VAL A 42 2.23 4.72 3.97
N ASN A 43 1.09 5.38 4.13
CA ASN A 43 -0.23 4.83 3.86
C ASN A 43 -0.69 5.21 2.45
N ILE A 44 -0.83 4.21 1.58
CA ILE A 44 -1.38 4.38 0.23
C ILE A 44 -2.82 3.92 0.26
N LEU A 45 -3.76 4.82 -0.07
CA LEU A 45 -5.19 4.56 -0.01
C LEU A 45 -5.94 5.16 -1.21
N SER A 46 -7.08 4.57 -1.55
CA SER A 46 -8.03 5.09 -2.54
C SER A 46 -9.48 4.83 -2.10
N HIS A 47 -10.39 5.68 -2.61
CA HIS A 47 -11.83 5.61 -2.41
C HIS A 47 -12.52 4.83 -3.54
#